data_AF-A0A0G0IBQ5-F1
#
_entry.id   AF-A0A0G0IBQ5-F1
#
_cell.length_a   1.000
_cell.length_b   1.000
_cell.length_c   1.000
_cell.angle_alpha   90.00
_cell.angle_beta   90.00
_cell.angle_gamma   90.00
#
_symmetry.space_group_name_H-M   'P 1'
#
loop_
_entity.id
_entity.type
_entity.pdbx_description
1 polymer ?
#
loop_
_entity_poly.entity_id
_entity_poly.type
_entity_poly.pdbx_seq_one_letter_code
_entity_poly.pdbx_strand_id
1 'polypeptide(L)' 'MSMETAGAIMIAKALAIGLGSIGPAIGIGMIGAKAMESIGRNPEAAGKIFVPMLLMAAFAEAVAIYALVIAFSIK' A
#
# COMPACT_ATOMS: atom_id res chain seq x y z
N MET A 1 12.88 12.05 -27.49
CA MET A 1 11.76 11.13 -27.19
C MET A 1 10.57 11.58 -28.02
N SER A 2 9.93 10.69 -28.80
CA SER A 2 8.73 11.08 -29.55
C SER A 2 7.58 11.33 -28.57
N MET A 3 6.59 12.13 -28.99
CA MET A 3 5.42 12.42 -28.16
C MET A 3 4.62 11.14 -27.84
N GLU A 4 4.65 10.17 -28.74
CA GLU A 4 4.07 8.84 -28.57
C GLU A 4 4.78 8.03 -27.46
N THR A 5 6.12 8.02 -27.45
CA THR A 5 6.89 7.34 -26.39
C THR A 5 6.65 7.98 -25.03
N ALA A 6 6.55 9.33 -24.97
CA ALA A 6 6.23 10.03 -23.73
C ALA A 6 4.85 9.63 -23.17
N GLY A 7 3.84 9.52 -24.03
CA GLY A 7 2.51 9.06 -23.66
C GLY A 7 2.51 7.62 -23.12
N ALA A 8 3.21 6.71 -23.80
CA ALA A 8 3.33 5.32 -23.38
C ALA A 8 4.01 5.18 -22.00
N ILE A 9 5.07 5.95 -21.74
CA ILE A 9 5.76 5.97 -20.44
C ILE A 9 4.81 6.41 -19.33
N MET A 10 4.05 7.48 -19.54
CA MET A 10 3.11 7.99 -18.53
C MET A 10 2.03 6.96 -18.17
N ILE A 11 1.50 6.26 -19.18
CA ILE A 11 0.52 5.19 -18.97
C ILE A 11 1.16 4.00 -18.22
N ALA A 12 2.37 3.59 -18.61
CA ALA A 12 3.07 2.49 -17.95
C ALA A 12 3.35 2.81 -16.46
N LYS A 13 3.75 4.05 -16.14
CA LYS A 13 3.93 4.52 -14.76
C LYS A 13 2.64 4.48 -13.97
N ALA A 14 1.54 5.00 -14.54
CA ALA A 14 0.23 5.00 -13.89
C ALA A 14 -0.28 3.58 -13.60
N LEU A 15 -0.10 2.65 -14.55
CA LEU A 15 -0.48 1.26 -14.39
C LEU A 15 0.38 0.55 -13.34
N ALA A 16 1.70 0.77 -13.35
CA ALA A 16 2.61 0.15 -12.39
C ALA A 16 2.23 0.50 -10.93
N ILE A 17 2.03 1.79 -10.63
CA ILE A 17 1.63 2.21 -9.27
C ILE A 17 0.17 1.86 -8.97
N GLY A 18 -0.74 2.08 -9.93
CA GLY A 18 -2.17 1.85 -9.75
C GLY A 18 -2.48 0.39 -9.46
N LEU A 19 -1.98 -0.54 -10.28
CA LEU A 19 -2.20 -1.97 -10.09
C LEU A 19 -1.37 -2.53 -8.92
N GLY A 20 -0.12 -2.07 -8.78
CA GLY A 20 0.78 -2.52 -7.72
C GLY A 20 0.33 -2.13 -6.31
N SER A 21 -0.52 -1.12 -6.15
CA SER A 21 -1.04 -0.66 -4.86
C SER A 21 -2.33 -1.34 -4.41
N ILE A 22 -3.03 -2.10 -5.28
CA ILE A 22 -4.32 -2.72 -4.95
C ILE A 22 -4.18 -3.72 -3.79
N GLY A 23 -3.22 -4.65 -3.88
CA GLY A 23 -2.97 -5.64 -2.83
C GLY A 23 -2.60 -5.00 -1.49
N PRO A 24 -1.61 -4.09 -1.44
CA PRO A 24 -1.28 -3.31 -0.25
C PRO A 24 -2.47 -2.56 0.35
N ALA A 25 -3.26 -1.87 -0.47
CA ALA A 25 -4.42 -1.11 0.01
C ALA A 25 -5.47 -2.02 0.68
N ILE A 26 -5.75 -3.19 0.07
CA ILE A 26 -6.64 -4.19 0.67
C ILE A 26 -6.06 -4.71 1.98
N GLY A 27 -4.76 -5.07 2.00
CA GLY A 27 -4.08 -5.57 3.18
C GLY A 27 -4.12 -4.59 4.35
N ILE A 28 -3.78 -3.32 4.12
CA ILE A 28 -3.83 -2.24 5.13
C ILE A 28 -5.26 -2.03 5.62
N GLY A 29 -6.24 -2.02 4.71
CA GLY A 29 -7.66 -1.88 5.07
C GLY A 29 -8.13 -3.01 5.99
N MET A 30 -7.74 -4.25 5.71
CA MET A 30 -8.06 -5.42 6.55
C MET A 30 -7.37 -5.35 7.92
N ILE A 31 -6.08 -4.97 7.96
CA ILE A 31 -5.32 -4.80 9.20
C ILE A 31 -6.00 -3.76 10.10
N GLY A 32 -6.31 -2.58 9.54
CA GLY A 32 -6.99 -1.52 10.27
C GLY A 32 -8.37 -1.94 10.77
N ALA A 33 -9.19 -2.56 9.91
CA ALA A 33 -10.51 -3.04 10.28
C ALA A 33 -10.48 -4.05 11.44
N LYS A 34 -9.56 -5.03 11.40
CA LYS A 34 -9.43 -6.04 12.45
C LYS A 34 -8.85 -5.48 13.75
N ALA A 35 -7.95 -4.52 13.67
CA ALA A 35 -7.47 -3.80 14.82
C ALA A 35 -8.61 -3.02 15.50
N MET A 36 -9.40 -2.26 14.74
CA MET A 36 -10.54 -1.50 15.26
C MET A 36 -11.64 -2.42 15.83
N GLU A 37 -11.95 -3.54 15.18
CA GLU A 37 -12.88 -4.55 15.71
C GLU A 37 -12.41 -5.09 17.07
N SER A 38 -11.12 -5.40 17.19
CA SER A 38 -10.53 -5.93 18.41
C SER A 38 -10.50 -4.89 19.55
N ILE A 39 -10.16 -3.64 19.23
CA ILE A 39 -10.16 -2.52 20.19
C ILE A 39 -11.59 -2.19 20.63
N GLY A 40 -12.56 -2.20 19.71
CA GLY A 40 -13.97 -1.98 20.04
C GLY A 40 -14.54 -3.04 20.99
N ARG A 41 -14.08 -4.29 20.89
CA ARG A 41 -14.45 -5.37 21.81
C ARG A 41 -13.72 -5.29 23.15
N ASN A 42 -12.45 -4.89 23.15
CA ASN A 42 -11.64 -4.73 24.36
C ASN A 42 -10.80 -3.45 24.28
N PRO A 43 -11.32 -2.32 24.81
CA PRO A 43 -10.63 -1.02 24.75
C PRO A 43 -9.25 -1.04 25.43
N GLU A 44 -9.09 -1.84 26.49
CA GLU A 44 -7.82 -1.96 27.23
C GLU A 44 -6.71 -2.62 26.41
N ALA A 45 -7.06 -3.35 25.35
CA ALA A 45 -6.10 -3.98 24.45
C ALA A 45 -5.48 -3.02 23.42
N ALA A 46 -5.95 -1.77 23.32
CA ALA A 46 -5.50 -0.81 22.31
C ALA A 46 -3.97 -0.65 22.25
N GLY A 47 -3.32 -0.48 23.41
CA GLY A 47 -1.86 -0.36 23.47
C GLY A 47 -1.12 -1.62 23.00
N LYS A 48 -1.69 -2.81 23.24
CA LYS A 48 -1.10 -4.09 22.82
C LYS A 48 -1.31 -4.36 21.31
N ILE A 49 -2.36 -3.81 20.72
CA ILE A 49 -2.71 -3.99 19.31
C ILE A 49 -1.94 -3.00 18.42
N PHE A 50 -1.65 -1.80 18.92
CA PHE A 50 -1.08 -0.71 18.11
C PHE A 50 0.24 -1.09 17.42
N VAL A 51 1.20 -1.64 18.17
CA VAL A 51 2.52 -1.98 17.61
C VAL A 51 2.45 -3.11 16.57
N PRO A 52 1.79 -4.26 16.84
CA PRO A 52 1.59 -5.29 15.81
C PRO A 52 0.83 -4.79 14.58
N MET A 53 -0.22 -3.97 14.77
CA MET A 53 -0.98 -3.38 13.67
C MET A 53 -0.07 -2.52 12.78
N LEU A 54 0.72 -1.63 13.39
CA LEU A 54 1.63 -0.74 12.65
C LEU A 54 2.70 -1.53 11.89
N LEU A 55 3.26 -2.59 12.50
CA LEU A 55 4.25 -3.46 11.86
C LEU A 55 3.67 -4.13 10.60
N MET A 56 2.46 -4.69 10.73
CA MET A 56 1.79 -5.32 9.59
C MET A 56 1.42 -4.30 8.51
N ALA A 57 0.95 -3.11 8.89
CA ALA A 57 0.66 -2.04 7.95
C ALA A 57 1.94 -1.60 7.20
N ALA A 58 3.07 -1.51 7.88
CA ALA A 58 4.36 -1.18 7.27
C ALA A 58 4.83 -2.26 6.28
N PHE A 59 4.62 -3.54 6.58
CA PHE A 59 4.92 -4.62 5.63
C PHE A 59 4.02 -4.60 4.40
N ALA A 60 2.73 -4.28 4.57
CA ALA A 60 1.84 -4.09 3.44
C ALA A 60 2.29 -2.90 2.58
N GLU A 61 2.69 -1.78 3.21
CA GLU A 61 3.20 -0.62 2.47
C GLU A 61 4.53 -0.89 1.75
N ALA A 62 5.41 -1.72 2.29
CA ALA A 62 6.67 -2.07 1.63
C ALA A 62 6.44 -2.63 0.21
N VAL A 63 5.34 -3.36 0.00
CA VAL A 63 4.96 -3.87 -1.31
C VAL A 63 4.51 -2.75 -2.26
N ALA A 64 3.75 -1.76 -1.79
CA ALA A 64 3.37 -0.61 -2.62
C ALA A 64 4.58 0.27 -2.96
N ILE A 65 5.55 0.38 -2.05
CA ILE A 65 6.81 1.10 -2.31
C ILE A 65 7.57 0.45 -3.47
N TYR A 66 7.58 -0.88 -3.60
CA TYR A 66 8.18 -1.51 -4.78
C TYR A 66 7.48 -1.12 -6.08
N ALA A 67 6.16 -1.01 -6.09
CA ALA A 67 5.42 -0.50 -7.25
C ALA A 67 5.78 0.96 -7.57
N LEU A 68 5.96 1.79 -6.55
CA LEU A 68 6.42 3.18 -6.69
C LEU A 68 7.83 3.25 -7.29
N VAL A 69 8.76 2.42 -6.80
CA VAL A 69 10.14 2.34 -7.31
C VAL A 69 10.14 1.93 -8.78
N ILE A 70 9.33 0.93 -9.15
CA ILE A 70 9.20 0.50 -10.55
C ILE A 70 8.65 1.65 -11.40
N ALA A 71 7.60 2.35 -10.95
CA ALA A 71 7.05 3.49 -11.68
C ALA A 71 8.09 4.60 -11.92
N PHE A 72 8.94 4.91 -10.94
CA PHE A 72 10.02 5.88 -11.15
C PHE A 72 11.15 5.39 -12.05
N SER A 73 11.34 4.07 -12.17
CA SER A 73 12.41 3.46 -12.95
C SER A 73 12.12 3.39 -14.45
N ILE A 74 10.87 3.58 -14.88
CA ILE A 74 10.47 3.58 -16.31
C ILE A 74 10.97 4.88 -17.00
N LYS A 75 11.67 4.74 -18.13
CA LYS A 75 12.33 5.82 -18.89
C LYS A 75 11.89 5.87 -20.35
#